data_AF-A0A4Y7SCQ8-F1
#
_entry.id   AF-A0A4Y7SCQ8-F1
#
_cell.length_a   1.000
_cell.length_b   1.000
_cell.length_c   1.000
_cell.angle_alpha   90.00
_cell.angle_beta   90.00
_cell.angle_gamma   90.00
#
_symmetry.space_group_name_H-M   'P 1'
#
loop_
_entity.id
_entity.type
_entity.pdbx_description
1 polymer ?
#
loop_
_entity_poly.entity_id
_entity_poly.type
_entity_poly.pdbx_seq_one_letter_code
_entity_poly.pdbx_strand_id
1 'polypeptide(L)'
;MLPQHLPDAERRRQQKYDGLIQRATLGQATLEGFQAVADFLSDERYFRPLAKILEAFDAAVPPSGASRSFEGLATVQEAAFAASSVSGCIPLFLSLLFAKRRAPRLKAYINQCIAMTLERWAAIVRWMAYLVTHAIHSMDHKKIVQDCADAAFAILAQTEDATIKQELWFTHGTAHLVYLLLCQESPAGKYLILQPFGSLGGVCSMSKLFGGAFEDALVLDVMRLEWKSQTLQVRRSYAAALTGRVRQMAHTVDSRHTCSMAKSDYSGPRVAGFPFRVCVCDHGLSGQGTAS
;
A
#
# COMPACT_ATOMS: atom_id res chain seq x y z
N MET A 1 -26.67 11.62 11.24
CA MET A 1 -27.18 11.36 12.60
C MET A 1 -26.26 10.34 13.25
N LEU A 2 -25.43 10.73 14.23
CA LEU A 2 -24.54 9.84 14.98
C LEU A 2 -25.30 9.22 16.16
N PRO A 3 -25.17 7.93 16.47
CA PRO A 3 -25.74 7.38 17.69
C PRO A 3 -25.02 7.94 18.92
N GLN A 4 -25.82 8.07 19.96
CA GLN A 4 -25.55 8.49 21.32
C GLN A 4 -24.32 7.78 21.95
N HIS A 5 -23.70 8.50 22.90
CA HIS A 5 -22.59 8.10 23.77
C HIS A 5 -22.06 6.67 23.65
N LEU A 6 -20.83 6.56 23.15
CA LEU A 6 -19.98 5.38 23.35
C LEU A 6 -19.92 5.00 24.84
N PRO A 7 -20.19 3.72 25.20
CA PRO A 7 -19.95 3.21 26.55
C PRO A 7 -18.53 3.56 27.01
N ASP A 8 -18.33 3.87 28.29
CA ASP A 8 -17.04 4.37 28.77
C ASP A 8 -15.87 3.42 28.49
N ALA A 9 -16.10 2.10 28.57
CA ALA A 9 -15.11 1.10 28.22
C ALA A 9 -14.66 1.19 26.75
N GLU A 10 -15.61 1.46 25.86
CA GLU A 10 -15.34 1.60 24.42
C GLU A 10 -14.60 2.89 24.09
N ARG A 11 -14.96 3.98 24.78
CA ARG A 11 -14.24 5.25 24.67
C ARG A 11 -12.78 5.10 25.11
N ARG A 12 -12.52 4.37 26.20
CA ARG A 12 -11.16 4.07 26.66
C ARG A 12 -10.37 3.24 25.65
N ARG A 13 -11.00 2.22 25.04
CA ARG A 13 -10.36 1.41 23.99
C ARG A 13 -10.01 2.26 22.76
N GLN A 14 -10.92 3.11 22.31
CA GLN A 14 -10.67 4.02 21.20
C GLN A 14 -9.53 5.00 21.50
N GLN A 15 -9.54 5.65 22.68
CA GLN A 15 -8.47 6.55 23.09
C GLN A 15 -7.10 5.85 23.17
N LYS A 16 -7.06 4.62 23.69
CA LYS A 16 -5.85 3.81 23.75
C LYS A 16 -5.35 3.45 22.35
N TYR A 17 -6.25 3.06 21.44
CA TYR A 17 -5.93 2.80 20.04
C TYR A 17 -5.35 4.05 19.36
N ASP A 18 -6.03 5.18 19.46
CA ASP A 18 -5.62 6.44 18.83
C ASP A 18 -4.23 6.87 19.34
N GLY A 19 -3.98 6.75 20.65
CA GLY A 19 -2.68 7.04 21.25
C GLY A 19 -1.57 6.04 20.88
N LEU A 20 -1.92 4.79 20.54
CA LEU A 20 -0.95 3.81 20.01
C LEU A 20 -0.61 4.09 18.55
N ILE A 21 -1.62 4.36 17.71
CA ILE A 21 -1.43 4.73 16.30
C ILE A 21 -0.60 6.00 16.19
N GLN A 22 -0.95 7.04 16.93
CA GLN A 22 -0.21 8.31 16.93
C GLN A 22 1.28 8.10 17.26
N ARG A 23 1.59 7.24 18.24
CA ARG A 23 2.98 6.89 18.58
C ARG A 23 3.67 6.12 17.47
N ALA A 24 2.98 5.17 16.85
CA ALA A 24 3.51 4.39 15.72
C ALA A 24 3.78 5.26 14.48
N THR A 25 3.02 6.34 14.28
CA THR A 25 3.12 7.20 13.10
C THR A 25 3.99 8.46 13.28
N LEU A 26 4.07 9.04 14.49
CA LEU A 26 4.82 10.30 14.76
C LEU A 26 6.24 10.08 15.31
N GLY A 27 6.49 8.98 16.01
CA GLY A 27 7.87 8.56 16.30
C GLY A 27 8.48 8.02 15.01
N GLN A 28 9.81 8.14 14.82
CA GLN A 28 10.52 7.36 13.79
C GLN A 28 9.95 5.94 13.81
N ALA A 29 9.20 5.55 12.77
CA ALA A 29 8.27 4.42 12.84
C ALA A 29 8.97 3.15 13.30
N THR A 30 8.96 2.88 14.62
CA THR A 30 9.66 1.74 15.17
C THR A 30 8.74 0.55 14.97
N LEU A 31 9.33 -0.57 14.54
CA LEU A 31 8.64 -1.86 14.51
C LEU A 31 7.95 -2.18 15.85
N GLU A 32 8.44 -1.61 16.95
CA GLU A 32 7.86 -1.70 18.30
C GLU A 32 6.51 -0.97 18.42
N GLY A 33 6.36 0.22 17.82
CA GLY A 33 5.08 0.93 17.80
C GLY A 33 4.01 0.16 17.04
N PHE A 34 4.37 -0.38 15.87
CA PHE A 34 3.50 -1.25 15.08
C PHE A 34 3.13 -2.54 15.81
N GLN A 35 4.10 -3.17 16.49
CA GLN A 35 3.88 -4.33 17.34
C GLN A 35 2.88 -4.04 18.47
N ALA A 36 3.05 -2.91 19.19
CA ALA A 36 2.17 -2.56 20.31
C ALA A 36 0.71 -2.35 19.88
N VAL A 37 0.48 -1.80 18.68
CA VAL A 37 -0.85 -1.70 18.09
C VAL A 37 -1.41 -3.10 17.78
N ALA A 38 -0.62 -3.97 17.14
CA ALA A 38 -1.06 -5.33 16.79
C ALA A 38 -1.42 -6.17 18.02
N ASP A 39 -0.58 -6.09 19.07
CA ASP A 39 -0.82 -6.78 20.34
C ASP A 39 -2.13 -6.30 20.96
N PHE A 40 -2.31 -4.98 21.09
CA PHE A 40 -3.54 -4.40 21.63
C PHE A 40 -4.80 -4.81 20.85
N LEU A 41 -4.76 -4.72 19.52
CA LEU A 41 -5.88 -5.09 18.66
C LEU A 41 -6.26 -6.56 18.83
N SER A 42 -5.27 -7.45 18.88
CA SER A 42 -5.49 -8.90 18.99
C SER A 42 -5.91 -9.34 20.39
N ASP A 43 -5.35 -8.74 21.45
CA ASP A 43 -5.67 -9.06 22.83
C ASP A 43 -7.10 -8.63 23.20
N GLU A 44 -7.49 -7.43 22.78
CA GLU A 44 -8.82 -6.87 23.03
C GLU A 44 -9.87 -7.33 22.01
N ARG A 45 -9.45 -8.05 20.95
CA ARG A 45 -10.26 -8.38 19.77
C ARG A 45 -11.01 -7.14 19.24
N TYR A 46 -10.29 -6.02 19.14
CA TYR A 46 -10.89 -4.71 18.92
C TYR A 46 -11.07 -4.41 17.42
N PHE A 47 -12.14 -4.93 16.82
CA PHE A 47 -12.43 -4.78 15.38
C PHE A 47 -13.05 -3.44 14.97
N ARG A 48 -13.46 -2.61 15.92
CA ARG A 48 -14.14 -1.33 15.63
C ARG A 48 -13.35 -0.38 14.74
N PRO A 49 -12.02 -0.21 14.88
CA PRO A 49 -11.26 0.66 13.99
C PRO A 49 -11.40 0.23 12.53
N LEU A 50 -11.32 -1.08 12.26
CA LEU A 50 -11.53 -1.63 10.93
C LEU A 50 -12.98 -1.42 10.47
N ALA A 51 -13.98 -1.73 11.30
CA ALA A 51 -15.38 -1.52 10.95
C ALA A 51 -15.66 -0.07 10.53
N LYS A 52 -15.16 0.91 11.32
CA LYS A 52 -15.30 2.34 11.01
C LYS A 52 -14.61 2.75 9.71
N ILE A 53 -13.46 2.16 9.39
CA ILE A 53 -12.78 2.37 8.10
C ILE A 53 -13.66 1.83 6.96
N LEU A 54 -14.22 0.63 7.15
CA LEU A 54 -15.00 -0.07 6.13
C LEU A 54 -16.37 0.58 5.86
N GLU A 55 -16.95 1.31 6.82
CA GLU A 55 -18.20 2.07 6.65
C GLU A 55 -18.18 3.01 5.43
N ALA A 56 -17.00 3.53 5.04
CA ALA A 56 -16.86 4.36 3.84
C ALA A 56 -17.14 3.63 2.52
N PHE A 57 -17.15 2.31 2.53
CA PHE A 57 -17.28 1.47 1.35
C PHE A 57 -18.60 0.67 1.30
N ASP A 58 -19.41 0.72 2.37
CA ASP A 58 -20.65 -0.08 2.50
C ASP A 58 -21.84 0.48 1.70
N ALA A 59 -21.87 1.78 1.38
CA ALA A 59 -23.01 2.43 0.74
C ALA A 59 -22.69 3.17 -0.57
N ALA A 60 -21.45 3.61 -0.76
CA ALA A 60 -21.07 4.49 -1.85
C ALA A 60 -20.31 3.72 -2.93
N VAL A 61 -20.92 3.58 -4.12
CA VAL A 61 -20.21 3.16 -5.32
C VAL A 61 -19.59 4.41 -5.93
N PRO A 62 -18.26 4.47 -6.15
CA PRO A 62 -17.70 5.60 -6.86
C PRO A 62 -18.32 5.63 -8.27
N PRO A 63 -18.62 6.81 -8.81
CA PRO A 63 -19.31 6.90 -10.08
C PRO A 63 -18.55 6.14 -11.17
N SER A 64 -19.28 5.27 -11.87
CA SER A 64 -18.75 4.58 -13.03
C SER A 64 -18.55 5.59 -14.14
N GLY A 65 -17.30 5.91 -14.47
CA GLY A 65 -17.06 6.93 -15.49
C GLY A 65 -15.73 6.74 -16.19
N ALA A 66 -15.79 6.24 -17.42
CA ALA A 66 -14.81 6.51 -18.47
C ALA A 66 -14.69 8.02 -18.83
N SER A 67 -15.24 8.92 -18.00
CA SER A 67 -15.19 10.36 -18.15
C SER A 67 -14.05 10.92 -17.31
N ARG A 68 -13.17 11.69 -17.95
CA ARG A 68 -12.13 12.48 -17.29
C ARG A 68 -12.66 13.77 -16.66
N SER A 69 -13.98 14.01 -16.70
CA SER A 69 -14.61 15.16 -16.08
C SER A 69 -15.12 14.83 -14.68
N PHE A 70 -14.85 15.73 -13.74
CA PHE A 70 -15.44 15.83 -12.40
C PHE A 70 -16.97 16.12 -12.48
N GLU A 71 -17.72 15.66 -13.49
CA GLU A 71 -19.15 16.01 -13.64
C GLU A 71 -20.11 14.85 -13.37
N GLY A 72 -19.59 13.62 -13.24
CA GLY A 72 -20.35 12.45 -12.74
C GLY A 72 -20.12 12.16 -11.26
N LEU A 73 -19.59 13.13 -10.50
CA LEU A 73 -18.96 13.01 -9.19
C LEU A 73 -19.78 12.28 -8.11
N ALA A 74 -19.13 11.33 -7.43
CA ALA A 74 -19.37 11.18 -5.99
C ALA A 74 -19.16 12.54 -5.33
N THR A 75 -20.01 12.89 -4.37
CA THR A 75 -19.89 14.17 -3.68
C THR A 75 -18.45 14.34 -3.17
N VAL A 76 -17.91 15.56 -3.20
CA VAL A 76 -16.56 15.86 -2.68
C VAL A 76 -16.39 15.31 -1.26
N GLN A 77 -17.47 15.28 -0.49
CA GLN A 77 -17.53 14.71 0.84
C GLN A 77 -17.35 13.18 0.87
N GLU A 78 -17.97 12.42 -0.03
CA GLU A 78 -17.77 10.96 -0.15
C GLU A 78 -16.33 10.64 -0.57
N ALA A 79 -15.78 11.39 -1.54
CA ALA A 79 -14.39 11.21 -1.96
C ALA A 79 -13.40 11.52 -0.82
N ALA A 80 -13.64 12.59 -0.06
CA ALA A 80 -12.84 12.92 1.11
C ALA A 80 -12.95 11.85 2.22
N PHE A 81 -14.15 11.32 2.45
CA PHE A 81 -14.37 10.25 3.42
C PHE A 81 -13.65 8.96 3.01
N ALA A 82 -13.78 8.54 1.75
CA ALA A 82 -13.06 7.41 1.20
C ALA A 82 -11.54 7.59 1.29
N ALA A 83 -11.01 8.76 0.95
CA ALA A 83 -9.58 9.06 1.07
C ALA A 83 -9.08 8.96 2.53
N SER A 84 -9.86 9.49 3.49
CA SER A 84 -9.55 9.34 4.92
C SER A 84 -9.57 7.89 5.36
N SER A 85 -10.54 7.09 4.89
CA SER A 85 -10.62 5.66 5.22
C SER A 85 -9.46 4.85 4.62
N VAL A 86 -9.07 5.13 3.37
CA VAL A 86 -7.87 4.54 2.75
C VAL A 86 -6.63 4.85 3.57
N SER A 87 -6.46 6.11 4.01
CA SER A 87 -5.34 6.50 4.88
C SER A 87 -5.38 5.77 6.23
N GLY A 88 -6.57 5.52 6.78
CA GLY A 88 -6.78 4.73 8.01
C GLY A 88 -6.41 3.25 7.89
N CYS A 89 -6.53 2.65 6.69
CA CYS A 89 -6.08 1.28 6.45
C CYS A 89 -4.58 1.11 6.69
N ILE A 90 -3.78 2.13 6.36
CA ILE A 90 -2.31 2.03 6.33
C ILE A 90 -1.75 1.67 7.71
N PRO A 91 -1.90 2.48 8.78
CA PRO A 91 -1.29 2.13 10.06
C PRO A 91 -1.90 0.88 10.67
N LEU A 92 -3.20 0.60 10.45
CA LEU A 92 -3.85 -0.61 10.95
C LEU A 92 -3.23 -1.87 10.34
N PHE A 93 -3.14 -1.95 9.01
CA PHE A 93 -2.62 -3.13 8.33
C PHE A 93 -1.09 -3.21 8.41
N LEU A 94 -0.35 -2.10 8.39
CA LEU A 94 1.09 -2.16 8.62
C LEU A 94 1.44 -2.67 10.03
N SER A 95 0.65 -2.33 11.05
CA SER A 95 0.78 -2.94 12.38
C SER A 95 0.68 -4.46 12.34
N LEU A 96 -0.33 -4.98 11.63
CA LEU A 96 -0.56 -6.42 11.50
C LEU A 96 0.51 -7.11 10.63
N LEU A 97 1.05 -6.41 9.64
CA LEU A 97 2.09 -6.92 8.74
C LEU A 97 3.43 -7.07 9.46
N PHE A 98 3.83 -6.04 10.21
CA PHE A 98 5.16 -5.95 10.83
C PHE A 98 5.26 -6.56 12.22
N ALA A 99 4.17 -7.15 12.73
CA ALA A 99 4.20 -7.84 14.00
C ALA A 99 5.16 -9.05 13.93
N LYS A 100 6.26 -8.99 14.69
CA LYS A 100 7.39 -9.94 14.68
C LYS A 100 7.00 -11.37 15.06
N ARG A 101 5.91 -11.56 15.81
CA ARG A 101 5.41 -12.88 16.24
C ARG A 101 3.92 -12.97 16.01
N ARG A 102 3.52 -13.72 14.99
CA ARG A 102 2.12 -14.10 14.75
C ARG A 102 1.71 -15.19 15.75
N ALA A 103 1.51 -14.79 17.00
CA ALA A 103 0.86 -15.65 17.98
C ALA A 103 -0.48 -16.17 17.41
N PRO A 104 -0.96 -17.37 17.78
CA PRO A 104 -2.20 -17.93 17.22
C PRO A 104 -3.40 -16.97 17.32
N ARG A 105 -3.46 -16.17 18.39
CA ARG A 105 -4.46 -15.12 18.59
C ARG A 105 -4.36 -14.01 17.56
N LEU A 106 -3.16 -13.49 17.31
CA LEU A 106 -2.93 -12.47 16.29
C LEU A 106 -3.26 -13.01 14.89
N LYS A 107 -2.89 -14.26 14.60
CA LYS A 107 -3.27 -14.91 13.33
C LYS A 107 -4.79 -15.00 13.15
N ALA A 108 -5.52 -15.40 14.19
CA ALA A 108 -6.98 -15.43 14.16
C ALA A 108 -7.59 -14.03 13.95
N TYR A 109 -7.03 -13.02 14.64
CA TYR A 109 -7.44 -11.63 14.46
C TYR A 109 -7.20 -11.12 13.03
N ILE A 110 -6.02 -11.37 12.46
CA ILE A 110 -5.67 -11.02 11.07
C ILE A 110 -6.64 -11.68 10.10
N ASN A 111 -6.90 -12.99 10.25
CA ASN A 111 -7.82 -13.71 9.37
C ASN A 111 -9.22 -13.11 9.40
N GLN A 112 -9.71 -12.71 10.58
CA GLN A 112 -11.02 -12.07 10.70
C GLN A 112 -11.03 -10.65 10.10
N CYS A 113 -9.96 -9.87 10.26
CA CYS A 113 -9.80 -8.59 9.58
C CYS A 113 -9.80 -8.74 8.06
N ILE A 114 -9.13 -9.76 7.53
CA ILE A 114 -9.09 -10.04 6.10
C ILE A 114 -10.46 -10.48 5.59
N ALA A 115 -11.18 -11.33 6.31
CA ALA A 115 -12.56 -11.69 5.95
C ALA A 115 -13.48 -10.47 5.86
N MET A 116 -13.44 -9.58 6.86
CA MET A 116 -14.22 -8.33 6.84
C MET A 116 -13.84 -7.41 5.68
N THR A 117 -12.55 -7.40 5.30
CA THR A 117 -12.03 -6.56 4.21
C THR A 117 -12.38 -7.13 2.85
N LEU A 118 -12.31 -8.45 2.68
CA LEU A 118 -12.68 -9.17 1.47
C LEU A 118 -14.11 -8.84 1.03
N GLU A 119 -15.06 -8.82 1.98
CA GLU A 119 -16.46 -8.46 1.73
C GLU A 119 -16.63 -7.09 1.06
N ARG A 120 -15.73 -6.12 1.33
CA ARG A 120 -15.76 -4.78 0.73
C ARG A 120 -14.67 -4.55 -0.31
N TRP A 121 -13.82 -5.55 -0.61
CA TRP A 121 -12.58 -5.32 -1.36
C TRP A 121 -12.84 -4.73 -2.74
N ALA A 122 -13.86 -5.21 -3.46
CA ALA A 122 -14.27 -4.65 -4.74
C ALA A 122 -14.69 -3.17 -4.66
N ALA A 123 -15.29 -2.73 -3.55
CA ALA A 123 -15.62 -1.32 -3.34
C ALA A 123 -14.38 -0.50 -3.00
N ILE A 124 -13.51 -1.01 -2.11
CA ILE A 124 -12.23 -0.38 -1.74
C ILE A 124 -11.38 -0.14 -2.99
N VAL A 125 -11.21 -1.16 -3.83
CA VAL A 125 -10.43 -1.08 -5.08
C VAL A 125 -10.99 -0.05 -6.04
N ARG A 126 -12.31 -0.02 -6.24
CA ARG A 126 -12.96 1.00 -7.09
C ARG A 126 -12.73 2.41 -6.56
N TRP A 127 -12.83 2.62 -5.25
CA TRP A 127 -12.56 3.91 -4.63
C TRP A 127 -11.09 4.33 -4.76
N MET A 128 -10.14 3.43 -4.52
CA MET A 128 -8.72 3.71 -4.74
C MET A 128 -8.44 4.06 -6.20
N ALA A 129 -9.02 3.33 -7.16
CA ALA A 129 -8.85 3.62 -8.59
C ALA A 129 -9.44 4.99 -8.98
N TYR A 130 -10.62 5.31 -8.45
CA TYR A 130 -11.27 6.61 -8.62
C TYR A 130 -10.41 7.74 -8.06
N LEU A 131 -9.95 7.61 -6.81
CA LEU A 131 -9.08 8.58 -6.15
C LEU A 131 -7.80 8.81 -6.94
N VAL A 132 -7.12 7.73 -7.36
CA VAL A 132 -5.86 7.82 -8.14
C VAL A 132 -6.08 8.50 -9.50
N THR A 133 -7.20 8.23 -10.18
CA THR A 133 -7.51 8.81 -11.49
C THR A 133 -7.76 10.33 -11.39
N HIS A 134 -8.40 10.77 -10.31
CA HIS A 134 -8.78 12.16 -10.11
C HIS A 134 -7.78 12.95 -9.25
N ALA A 135 -6.79 12.28 -8.65
CA ALA A 135 -5.84 12.89 -7.73
C ALA A 135 -4.96 13.96 -8.39
N ILE A 136 -4.75 13.91 -9.71
CA ILE A 136 -3.95 14.93 -10.44
C ILE A 136 -4.57 16.33 -10.35
N HIS A 137 -5.88 16.41 -10.11
CA HIS A 137 -6.61 17.67 -9.93
C HIS A 137 -6.69 18.12 -8.45
N SER A 138 -6.09 17.35 -7.53
CA SER A 138 -6.05 17.67 -6.11
C SER A 138 -4.75 18.36 -5.73
N MET A 139 -4.81 19.26 -4.73
CA MET A 139 -3.62 19.86 -4.10
C MET A 139 -2.70 18.80 -3.47
N ASP A 140 -3.23 17.61 -3.14
CA ASP A 140 -2.54 16.52 -2.47
C ASP A 140 -2.33 15.27 -3.35
N HIS A 141 -2.13 15.44 -4.67
CA HIS A 141 -1.95 14.35 -5.64
C HIS A 141 -1.01 13.25 -5.15
N LYS A 142 0.22 13.62 -4.76
CA LYS A 142 1.23 12.68 -4.31
C LYS A 142 0.79 11.90 -3.07
N LYS A 143 0.13 12.57 -2.11
CA LYS A 143 -0.33 11.95 -0.88
C LYS A 143 -1.44 10.93 -1.16
N ILE A 144 -2.43 11.28 -1.99
CA ILE A 144 -3.53 10.37 -2.32
C ILE A 144 -3.00 9.10 -3.02
N VAL A 145 -2.08 9.28 -3.98
CA VAL A 145 -1.45 8.15 -4.69
C VAL A 145 -0.62 7.29 -3.74
N GLN A 146 0.15 7.91 -2.84
CA GLN A 146 0.92 7.23 -1.79
C GLN A 146 0.00 6.41 -0.89
N ASP A 147 -1.06 7.00 -0.37
CA ASP A 147 -1.98 6.36 0.57
C ASP A 147 -2.67 5.15 -0.09
N CYS A 148 -3.09 5.28 -1.35
CA CYS A 148 -3.66 4.16 -2.10
C CYS A 148 -2.65 3.03 -2.34
N ALA A 149 -1.40 3.36 -2.68
CA ALA A 149 -0.35 2.36 -2.89
C ALA A 149 0.01 1.63 -1.59
N ASP A 150 0.15 2.38 -0.49
CA ASP A 150 0.48 1.83 0.83
C ASP A 150 -0.65 0.98 1.39
N ALA A 151 -1.91 1.42 1.26
CA ALA A 151 -3.07 0.64 1.69
C ALA A 151 -3.21 -0.66 0.88
N ALA A 152 -3.11 -0.59 -0.45
CA ALA A 152 -3.15 -1.77 -1.32
C ALA A 152 -2.04 -2.76 -0.96
N PHE A 153 -0.80 -2.28 -0.79
CA PHE A 153 0.31 -3.12 -0.34
C PHE A 153 0.04 -3.73 1.03
N ALA A 154 -0.33 -2.92 2.02
CA ALA A 154 -0.52 -3.36 3.39
C ALA A 154 -1.60 -4.43 3.50
N ILE A 155 -2.67 -4.36 2.70
CA ILE A 155 -3.76 -5.35 2.69
C ILE A 155 -3.35 -6.61 1.92
N LEU A 156 -2.84 -6.47 0.69
CA LEU A 156 -2.48 -7.61 -0.17
C LEU A 156 -1.30 -8.42 0.39
N ALA A 157 -0.43 -7.80 1.19
CA ALA A 157 0.71 -8.47 1.83
C ALA A 157 0.33 -9.22 3.13
N GLN A 158 -0.89 -9.11 3.66
CA GLN A 158 -1.26 -9.77 4.92
C GLN A 158 -1.34 -11.29 4.81
N THR A 159 -1.77 -11.78 3.65
CA THR A 159 -2.26 -13.14 3.48
C THR A 159 -1.12 -14.08 3.13
N GLU A 160 -0.92 -15.08 3.99
CA GLU A 160 -0.11 -16.27 3.68
C GLU A 160 -0.96 -17.36 2.99
N ASP A 161 -2.28 -17.30 3.15
CA ASP A 161 -3.21 -18.22 2.52
C ASP A 161 -3.35 -17.90 1.03
N ALA A 162 -2.94 -18.84 0.19
CA ALA A 162 -2.97 -18.71 -1.27
C ALA A 162 -4.38 -18.49 -1.82
N THR A 163 -5.41 -19.06 -1.20
CA THR A 163 -6.81 -18.93 -1.64
C THR A 163 -7.30 -17.51 -1.45
N ILE A 164 -7.08 -16.96 -0.26
CA ILE A 164 -7.42 -15.57 0.08
C ILE A 164 -6.62 -14.59 -0.78
N LYS A 165 -5.32 -14.88 -1.00
CA LYS A 165 -4.46 -14.07 -1.87
C LYS A 165 -5.05 -14.00 -3.27
N GLN A 166 -5.42 -15.16 -3.84
CA GLN A 166 -6.04 -15.25 -5.15
C GLN A 166 -7.35 -14.47 -5.19
N GLU A 167 -8.23 -14.62 -4.19
CA GLU A 167 -9.52 -13.90 -4.14
C GLU A 167 -9.35 -12.38 -4.20
N LEU A 168 -8.40 -11.82 -3.42
CA LEU A 168 -8.09 -10.39 -3.49
C LEU A 168 -7.58 -9.96 -4.86
N TRP A 169 -6.67 -10.73 -5.46
CA TRP A 169 -6.09 -10.41 -6.77
C TRP A 169 -7.07 -10.59 -7.93
N PHE A 170 -7.98 -11.55 -7.82
CA PHE A 170 -8.96 -11.92 -8.85
C PHE A 170 -10.20 -11.03 -8.80
N THR A 171 -10.37 -10.29 -7.69
CA THR A 171 -11.38 -9.26 -7.59
C THR A 171 -11.19 -8.23 -8.71
N HIS A 172 -12.28 -8.00 -9.46
CA HIS A 172 -12.28 -7.09 -10.58
C HIS A 172 -11.77 -5.69 -10.19
N GLY A 173 -10.79 -5.19 -10.94
CA GLY A 173 -10.19 -3.88 -10.73
C GLY A 173 -8.89 -3.89 -9.91
N THR A 174 -8.52 -4.97 -9.21
CA THR A 174 -7.29 -5.00 -8.40
C THR A 174 -6.05 -4.84 -9.28
N ALA A 175 -5.93 -5.65 -10.33
CA ALA A 175 -4.83 -5.52 -11.28
C ALA A 175 -4.85 -4.17 -12.02
N HIS A 176 -6.04 -3.66 -12.36
CA HIS A 176 -6.21 -2.34 -12.97
C HIS A 176 -5.67 -1.22 -12.06
N LEU A 177 -6.00 -1.25 -10.76
CA LEU A 177 -5.49 -0.30 -9.77
C LEU A 177 -3.96 -0.33 -9.71
N VAL A 178 -3.35 -1.51 -9.70
CA VAL A 178 -1.88 -1.65 -9.70
C VAL A 178 -1.28 -0.98 -10.94
N TYR A 179 -1.86 -1.20 -12.13
CA TYR A 179 -1.42 -0.51 -13.34
C TYR A 179 -1.65 1.00 -13.31
N LEU A 180 -2.78 1.48 -12.77
CA LEU A 180 -3.05 2.91 -12.61
C LEU A 180 -2.02 3.59 -11.72
N LEU A 181 -1.64 2.96 -10.60
CA LEU A 181 -0.59 3.45 -9.71
C LEU A 181 0.75 3.54 -10.44
N LEU A 182 1.08 2.52 -11.25
CA LEU A 182 2.27 2.55 -12.09
C LEU A 182 2.25 3.70 -13.10
N CYS A 183 1.09 4.10 -13.60
CA CYS A 183 0.99 5.20 -14.56
C CYS A 183 1.11 6.61 -13.93
N GLN A 184 1.20 6.73 -12.60
CA GLN A 184 1.21 8.04 -11.95
C GLN A 184 2.52 8.80 -12.17
N GLU A 185 2.39 10.01 -12.69
CA GLU A 185 3.46 10.97 -12.98
C GLU A 185 3.27 12.24 -12.16
N SER A 186 4.37 12.89 -11.81
CA SER A 186 4.38 14.25 -11.24
C SER A 186 4.00 15.28 -12.31
N PRO A 187 3.61 16.51 -11.91
CA PRO A 187 3.38 17.61 -12.85
C PRO A 187 4.57 17.91 -13.78
N ALA A 188 5.79 17.54 -13.37
CA ALA A 188 7.00 17.66 -14.18
C ALA A 188 7.20 16.53 -15.20
N GLY A 189 6.21 15.64 -15.40
CA GLY A 189 6.28 14.50 -16.32
C GLY A 189 7.21 13.38 -15.86
N LYS A 190 7.63 13.39 -14.57
CA LYS A 190 8.46 12.32 -13.98
C LYS A 190 7.58 11.37 -13.21
N TYR A 191 7.72 10.05 -13.40
CA TYR A 191 7.02 9.06 -12.59
C TYR A 191 7.22 9.29 -11.09
N LEU A 192 6.13 9.16 -10.33
CA LEU A 192 6.17 9.34 -8.89
C LEU A 192 7.02 8.24 -8.25
N ILE A 193 7.96 8.65 -7.40
CA ILE A 193 8.68 7.75 -6.48
C ILE A 193 7.99 7.89 -5.12
N LEU A 194 7.29 6.82 -4.74
CA LEU A 194 6.54 6.74 -3.50
C LEU A 194 7.44 6.12 -2.43
N GLN A 195 7.87 6.92 -1.46
CA GLN A 195 8.66 6.41 -0.34
C GLN A 195 7.74 5.59 0.56
N PRO A 196 8.15 4.41 1.05
CA PRO A 196 7.30 3.63 1.95
C PRO A 196 6.94 4.42 3.21
N PHE A 197 5.79 4.10 3.78
CA PHE A 197 5.33 4.68 5.05
C PHE A 197 6.35 4.46 6.16
N GLY A 198 6.75 5.56 6.82
CA GLY A 198 7.73 5.56 7.91
C GLY A 198 9.17 5.37 7.45
N SER A 199 10.13 5.68 8.31
CA SER A 199 11.58 5.52 8.09
C SER A 199 12.03 4.05 8.00
N LEU A 200 11.17 3.13 7.56
CA LEU A 200 11.41 1.70 7.41
C LEU A 200 12.35 1.38 6.22
N GLY A 201 13.31 2.27 5.94
CA GLY A 201 14.41 2.16 4.99
C GLY A 201 14.22 1.08 3.93
N GLY A 202 13.49 1.38 2.85
CA GLY A 202 13.14 0.33 1.90
C GLY A 202 12.60 0.81 0.57
N VAL A 203 12.54 -0.15 -0.35
CA VAL A 203 12.09 -0.06 -1.74
C VAL A 203 10.71 0.61 -1.84
N CYS A 204 10.49 1.40 -2.90
CA CYS A 204 9.22 2.08 -3.22
C CYS A 204 7.99 1.16 -3.06
N SER A 205 6.91 1.66 -2.46
CA SER A 205 5.68 0.88 -2.20
C SER A 205 5.09 0.26 -3.47
N MET A 206 5.17 0.96 -4.61
CA MET A 206 4.76 0.40 -5.90
C MET A 206 5.64 -0.76 -6.35
N SER A 207 6.95 -0.71 -6.11
CA SER A 207 7.85 -1.82 -6.43
C SER A 207 7.58 -3.03 -5.55
N LYS A 208 7.22 -2.83 -4.27
CA LYS A 208 6.83 -3.92 -3.37
C LYS A 208 5.49 -4.55 -3.79
N LEU A 209 4.50 -3.71 -4.10
CA LEU A 209 3.20 -4.15 -4.59
C LEU A 209 3.32 -4.94 -5.90
N PHE A 210 4.14 -4.43 -6.83
CA PHE A 210 4.39 -5.10 -8.10
C PHE A 210 5.22 -6.37 -7.89
N GLY A 211 6.30 -6.32 -7.10
CA GLY A 211 7.15 -7.48 -6.79
C GLY A 211 6.36 -8.65 -6.18
N GLY A 212 5.48 -8.38 -5.22
CA GLY A 212 4.63 -9.42 -4.62
C GLY A 212 3.64 -10.07 -5.60
N ALA A 213 3.33 -9.41 -6.72
CA ALA A 213 2.55 -10.00 -7.81
C ALA A 213 3.39 -10.99 -8.64
N PHE A 214 4.70 -10.77 -8.79
CA PHE A 214 5.59 -11.67 -9.55
C PHE A 214 5.94 -12.96 -8.82
N GLU A 215 5.76 -12.99 -7.50
CA GLU A 215 5.99 -14.19 -6.70
C GLU A 215 4.93 -15.27 -6.93
N ASP A 216 3.78 -14.94 -7.53
CA ASP A 216 2.66 -15.85 -7.74
C ASP A 216 2.27 -15.90 -9.23
N ALA A 217 2.44 -17.07 -9.85
CA ALA A 217 2.17 -17.27 -11.27
C ALA A 217 0.70 -17.03 -11.64
N LEU A 218 -0.24 -17.36 -10.76
CA LEU A 218 -1.68 -17.17 -11.01
C LEU A 218 -2.04 -15.69 -10.95
N VAL A 219 -1.44 -14.95 -10.00
CA VAL A 219 -1.59 -13.49 -9.93
C VAL A 219 -1.04 -12.84 -11.20
N LEU A 220 0.12 -13.28 -11.69
CA LEU A 220 0.68 -12.80 -12.95
C LEU A 220 -0.24 -13.06 -14.14
N ASP A 221 -0.88 -14.22 -14.21
CA ASP A 221 -1.80 -14.53 -15.29
C ASP A 221 -3.07 -13.67 -15.24
N VAL A 222 -3.58 -13.35 -14.05
CA VAL A 222 -4.66 -12.35 -13.89
C VAL A 222 -4.22 -10.97 -14.33
N MET A 223 -3.03 -10.51 -13.92
CA MET A 223 -2.50 -9.23 -14.40
C MET A 223 -2.37 -9.19 -15.93
N ARG A 224 -1.91 -10.28 -16.55
CA ARG A 224 -1.82 -10.40 -18.01
C ARG A 224 -3.17 -10.41 -18.69
N LEU A 225 -4.15 -11.12 -18.14
CA LEU A 225 -5.51 -11.18 -18.66
C LEU A 225 -6.16 -9.80 -18.61
N GLU A 226 -6.02 -9.12 -17.46
CA GLU A 226 -6.49 -7.76 -17.27
C GLU A 226 -5.81 -6.81 -18.24
N TRP A 227 -4.49 -6.88 -18.44
CA TRP A 227 -3.83 -6.10 -19.47
C TRP A 227 -4.48 -6.34 -20.84
N LYS A 228 -4.63 -7.60 -21.25
CA LYS A 228 -5.16 -7.96 -22.57
C LYS A 228 -6.61 -7.52 -22.80
N SER A 229 -7.42 -7.45 -21.75
CA SER A 229 -8.82 -7.00 -21.84
C SER A 229 -8.95 -5.49 -22.07
N GLN A 230 -7.90 -4.71 -21.80
CA GLN A 230 -7.90 -3.26 -21.97
C GLN A 230 -7.79 -2.81 -23.44
N THR A 231 -8.27 -1.59 -23.72
CA THR A 231 -8.13 -0.95 -25.04
C THR A 231 -6.66 -0.77 -25.42
N LEU A 232 -6.36 -0.71 -26.73
CA LEU A 232 -4.97 -0.56 -27.22
C LEU A 232 -4.27 0.67 -26.63
N GLN A 233 -5.00 1.77 -26.43
CA GLN A 233 -4.48 2.99 -25.83
C GLN A 233 -4.04 2.77 -24.37
N VAL A 234 -4.90 2.17 -23.55
CA VAL A 234 -4.59 1.87 -22.13
C VAL A 234 -3.41 0.91 -22.03
N ARG A 235 -3.40 -0.14 -22.87
CA ARG A 235 -2.27 -1.09 -22.94
C ARG A 235 -0.94 -0.41 -23.24
N ARG A 236 -0.93 0.58 -24.14
CA ARG A 236 0.27 1.37 -24.45
C ARG A 236 0.70 2.24 -23.27
N SER A 237 -0.24 2.86 -22.56
CA SER A 237 0.06 3.61 -21.33
C SER A 237 0.69 2.73 -20.26
N TYR A 238 0.17 1.51 -20.05
CA TYR A 238 0.76 0.56 -19.10
C TYR A 238 2.17 0.14 -19.50
N ALA A 239 2.37 -0.18 -20.78
CA ALA A 239 3.70 -0.53 -21.30
C ALA A 239 4.71 0.63 -21.15
N ALA A 240 4.28 1.85 -21.46
CA ALA A 240 5.11 3.05 -21.34
C ALA A 240 5.48 3.32 -19.87
N ALA A 241 4.52 3.21 -18.96
CA ALA A 241 4.76 3.39 -17.53
C ALA A 241 5.74 2.36 -16.96
N LEU A 242 5.58 1.07 -17.30
CA LEU A 242 6.51 0.02 -16.90
C LEU A 242 7.92 0.29 -17.43
N THR A 243 8.04 0.59 -18.72
CA THR A 243 9.34 0.87 -19.35
C THR A 243 9.99 2.12 -18.75
N GLY A 244 9.20 3.17 -18.54
CA GLY A 244 9.64 4.45 -17.97
C GLY A 244 10.12 4.31 -16.53
N ARG A 245 9.43 3.51 -15.70
CA ARG A 245 9.86 3.21 -14.32
C ARG A 245 11.14 2.40 -14.28
N VAL A 246 11.28 1.39 -15.15
CA VAL A 246 12.54 0.63 -15.25
C VAL A 246 13.70 1.55 -15.61
N ARG A 247 13.52 2.47 -16.57
CA ARG A 247 14.55 3.47 -16.91
C ARG A 247 14.85 4.41 -15.74
N GLN A 248 13.84 4.90 -15.04
CA GLN A 248 14.04 5.76 -13.88
C GLN A 248 14.79 5.04 -12.76
N MET A 249 14.47 3.77 -12.51
CA MET A 249 15.21 2.93 -11.55
C MET A 249 16.66 2.75 -11.99
N ALA A 250 16.92 2.43 -13.26
CA ALA A 250 18.27 2.32 -13.81
C ALA A 250 19.06 3.62 -13.65
N HIS A 251 18.48 4.78 -14.01
CA HIS A 251 19.12 6.09 -13.81
C HIS A 251 19.37 6.42 -12.33
N THR A 252 18.50 5.98 -11.42
CA THR A 252 18.68 6.16 -9.97
C THR A 252 19.82 5.28 -9.44
N VAL A 253 19.98 4.08 -10.00
CA VAL A 253 21.08 3.16 -9.68
C VAL A 253 22.39 3.69 -10.28
N ASP A 254 22.40 4.14 -11.53
CA ASP A 254 23.58 4.73 -12.19
C ASP A 254 24.03 6.02 -11.51
N SER A 255 23.10 6.89 -11.10
CA SER A 255 23.43 8.12 -10.36
C SER A 255 23.97 7.84 -8.95
N ARG A 256 23.47 6.79 -8.28
CA ARG A 256 24.07 6.29 -7.03
C ARG A 256 25.41 5.63 -7.27
N HIS A 257 25.64 4.96 -8.39
CA HIS A 257 26.96 4.45 -8.76
C HIS A 257 27.93 5.58 -9.10
N THR A 258 27.51 6.68 -9.73
CA THR A 258 28.37 7.86 -9.85
C THR A 258 28.66 8.54 -8.51
N CYS A 259 27.78 8.40 -7.51
CA CYS A 259 28.02 8.86 -6.15
C CYS A 259 28.79 7.84 -5.27
N SER A 260 28.77 6.54 -5.62
CA SER A 260 29.48 5.45 -4.94
C SER A 260 30.78 5.03 -5.63
N MET A 261 31.10 5.60 -6.79
CA MET A 261 32.43 5.47 -7.41
C MET A 261 33.50 6.21 -6.60
N ALA A 262 33.12 6.95 -5.56
CA ALA A 262 33.97 7.16 -4.39
C ALA A 262 33.78 5.99 -3.39
N LYS A 263 34.53 4.91 -3.64
CA LYS A 263 34.85 3.76 -2.76
C LYS A 263 34.22 2.40 -3.12
N SER A 264 35.16 1.52 -3.51
CA SER A 264 35.30 0.11 -3.15
C SER A 264 34.89 -0.92 -4.19
N ASP A 265 35.93 -1.46 -4.84
CA ASP A 265 35.94 -2.73 -5.56
C ASP A 265 35.52 -3.90 -4.67
N TYR A 266 34.57 -4.71 -5.14
CA TYR A 266 34.51 -6.12 -4.76
C TYR A 266 33.87 -6.96 -5.87
N SER A 267 34.61 -7.96 -6.33
CA SER A 267 34.28 -8.90 -7.40
C SER A 267 33.80 -10.23 -6.82
N GLY A 268 32.54 -10.60 -7.08
CA GLY A 268 31.95 -11.89 -6.70
C GLY A 268 30.98 -12.42 -7.78
N PRO A 269 30.76 -13.75 -7.85
CA PRO A 269 30.47 -14.46 -9.10
C PRO A 269 29.04 -14.28 -9.61
N ARG A 270 28.91 -14.31 -10.94
CA ARG A 270 27.66 -14.15 -11.70
C ARG A 270 27.00 -15.51 -11.89
N VAL A 271 25.74 -15.65 -11.46
CA VAL A 271 24.85 -16.73 -11.89
C VAL A 271 24.04 -16.25 -13.09
N ALA A 272 24.08 -17.01 -14.18
CA ALA A 272 23.47 -16.69 -15.46
C ALA A 272 22.03 -17.22 -15.54
N GLY A 273 21.10 -16.34 -15.97
CA GLY A 273 19.71 -16.68 -16.26
C GLY A 273 18.74 -15.60 -15.77
N PHE A 274 18.45 -14.61 -16.63
CA PHE A 274 17.66 -13.38 -16.40
C PHE A 274 18.33 -12.29 -15.54
N PRO A 275 18.55 -11.06 -16.06
CA PRO A 275 19.29 -10.02 -15.35
C PRO A 275 18.33 -9.19 -14.50
N PHE A 276 17.74 -9.77 -13.45
CA PHE A 276 17.15 -8.99 -12.37
C PHE A 276 17.99 -9.20 -11.12
N ARG A 277 19.04 -8.38 -10.98
CA ARG A 277 19.73 -8.22 -9.70
C ARG A 277 18.94 -7.18 -8.91
N VAL A 278 18.04 -7.63 -8.05
CA VAL A 278 17.45 -6.76 -7.03
C VAL A 278 18.58 -6.43 -6.05
N CYS A 279 19.18 -5.25 -6.19
CA CYS A 279 20.13 -4.75 -5.21
C CYS A 279 19.36 -4.40 -3.93
N VAL A 280 19.43 -5.29 -2.94
CA VAL A 280 19.09 -4.98 -1.55
C VAL A 280 20.23 -4.12 -1.02
N CYS A 281 19.96 -2.83 -0.77
CA CYS A 281 20.88 -2.01 0.00
C CYS A 281 20.68 -2.38 1.48
N ASP A 282 21.59 -3.18 2.03
CA ASP A 282 21.71 -3.36 3.47
C ASP A 282 22.11 -2.02 4.10
N HIS A 283 21.17 -1.35 4.75
CA HIS A 283 21.51 -0.29 5.68
C HIS A 283 21.99 -0.94 6.98
N GLY A 284 23.27 -1.33 7.00
CA GLY A 284 23.98 -1.69 8.21
C GLY A 284 23.97 -0.52 9.20
N LEU A 285 23.35 -0.74 10.35
CA LEU A 285 23.51 0.06 11.55
C LEU A 285 24.98 -0.06 11.99
N SER A 286 25.84 0.89 11.62
CA SER A 286 27.11 1.08 12.30
C SER A 286 26.87 1.97 13.52
N GLY A 287 26.89 1.33 14.69
CA GLY A 287 26.89 2.01 15.97
C GLY A 287 28.08 2.96 16.07
N GLN A 288 27.81 4.21 16.43
CA GLN A 288 28.84 5.10 16.94
C GLN A 288 29.24 4.56 18.32
N GLY A 289 30.36 3.84 18.34
CA GLY A 289 31.12 3.57 19.54
C GLY A 289 31.65 4.88 20.10
N THR A 290 31.34 5.10 21.36
CA THR A 290 31.98 6.06 22.26
C THR A 290 33.50 5.98 22.17
N ALA A 291 34.17 7.13 22.02
CA ALA A 291 35.57 7.29 22.36
C ALA A 291 35.67 8.33 23.49
N SER A 292 36.18 7.84 24.61
CA SER A 292 36.80 8.56 25.72
C SER A 292 37.87 9.54 25.26
#